data_AF-A0A5C6ELS1-F1
#
_entry.id   AF-A0A5C6ELS1-F1
#
_cell.length_a   1.000
_cell.length_b   1.000
_cell.length_c   1.000
_cell.angle_alpha   90.00
_cell.angle_beta   90.00
_cell.angle_gamma   90.00
#
_symmetry.space_group_name_H-M   'P 1'
#
loop_
_entity.id
_entity.type
_entity.pdbx_description
1 polymer ?
#
loop_
_entity_poly.entity_id
_entity_poly.type
_entity_poly.pdbx_seq_one_letter_code
_entity_poly.pdbx_strand_id
1 'polypeptide(L)' 'MMKQIWGLWRDTWWLWIGFVAVTIGFSLMVGKFFLLLLPCLPIPFFYFAINRYDEDGNEKANLGE' A
#
# COMPACT_ATOMS: atom_id res chain seq x y z
N MET A 1 1.02 3.46 15.55
CA MET A 1 1.28 4.07 14.22
C MET A 1 2.37 3.35 13.42
N MET A 2 3.63 3.29 13.88
CA MET A 2 4.70 2.61 13.11
C MET A 2 4.48 1.10 12.93
N LYS A 3 3.94 0.43 13.96
CA LYS A 3 3.63 -1.00 13.91
C LYS A 3 2.50 -1.35 12.93
N GLN A 4 1.50 -0.48 12.76
CA GLN A 4 0.41 -0.64 11.78
C GLN A 4 0.92 -0.56 10.34
N ILE A 5 1.78 0.43 10.08
CA ILE A 5 2.45 0.60 8.78
C ILE A 5 3.33 -0.61 8.48
N TRP A 6 4.05 -1.11 9.49
CA TRP A 6 4.89 -2.30 9.38
C TRP A 6 4.07 -3.58 9.13
N GLY A 7 2.95 -3.76 9.82
CA GLY A 7 2.02 -4.87 9.61
C GLY A 7 1.51 -4.89 8.17
N LEU A 8 1.00 -3.76 7.69
CA LEU A 8 0.55 -3.65 6.30
C LEU A 8 1.69 -3.90 5.31
N TRP A 9 2.88 -3.33 5.54
CA TRP A 9 4.03 -3.54 4.65
C TRP A 9 4.45 -5.00 4.59
N ARG A 10 4.56 -5.69 5.73
CA ARG A 10 4.89 -7.12 5.82
C ARG A 10 3.95 -7.97 4.97
N ASP A 11 2.67 -7.65 4.96
CA ASP A 11 1.66 -8.49 4.32
C ASP A 11 1.44 -8.09 2.84
N THR A 12 1.83 -6.86 2.45
CA THR A 12 1.57 -6.31 1.11
C THR A 12 2.81 -5.91 0.31
N TRP A 13 4.05 -6.12 0.77
CA TRP A 13 5.29 -5.69 0.08
C TRP A 13 5.35 -6.13 -1.40
N TRP A 14 4.83 -7.31 -1.73
CA TRP A 14 4.78 -7.83 -3.10
C TRP A 14 3.81 -7.04 -3.98
N LEU A 15 2.68 -6.55 -3.43
CA LEU A 15 1.75 -5.68 -4.12
C LEU A 15 2.41 -4.34 -4.46
N TRP A 16 3.24 -3.81 -3.56
CA TRP A 16 3.99 -2.57 -3.79
C TRP A 16 4.95 -2.71 -4.97
N ILE A 17 5.68 -3.82 -5.03
CA ILE A 17 6.55 -4.13 -6.17
C ILE A 17 5.71 -4.23 -7.45
N GLY A 18 4.55 -4.90 -7.40
CA GLY A 18 3.62 -4.99 -8.52
C GLY A 18 3.14 -3.62 -9.01
N PHE A 19 2.65 -2.75 -8.11
CA PHE A 19 2.19 -1.41 -8.46
C PHE A 19 3.30 -0.55 -9.06
N VAL A 20 4.50 -0.60 -8.51
CA VAL A 20 5.66 0.12 -9.04
C VAL A 20 6.01 -0.40 -10.44
N ALA A 21 6.10 -1.72 -10.63
CA ALA A 21 6.41 -2.34 -11.91
C ALA A 21 5.38 -1.97 -12.99
N VAL A 22 4.08 -2.05 -12.67
CA VAL A 22 2.99 -1.68 -13.58
C VAL A 22 3.03 -0.17 -13.91
N THR A 23 3.29 0.68 -12.91
CA THR A 23 3.38 2.13 -13.12
C THR A 23 4.55 2.50 -14.03
N ILE A 24 5.71 1.87 -13.85
CA ILE A 24 6.86 2.03 -14.74
C ILE A 24 6.52 1.53 -16.14
N GLY A 25 5.88 0.37 -16.26
CA GLY A 25 5.40 -0.18 -17.54
C GLY A 25 4.51 0.82 -18.30
N PHE A 26 3.49 1.37 -17.64
CA PHE A 26 2.65 2.42 -18.22
C PHE A 26 3.43 3.69 -18.56
N SER A 27 4.40 4.08 -17.73
CA SER A 27 5.25 5.24 -18.03
C SER A 27 6.06 5.06 -19.30
N LEU A 28 6.52 3.84 -19.60
CA LEU A 28 7.31 3.52 -20.79
C LEU A 28 6.42 3.36 -22.03
N MET A 29 5.23 2.78 -21.89
CA MET A 29 4.34 2.47 -23.01
C MET A 29 3.40 3.61 -23.41
N VAL A 30 2.91 4.39 -22.43
CA VAL A 30 1.85 5.40 -22.64
C VAL A 30 2.39 6.81 -22.42
N GLY A 31 3.20 7.01 -21.38
CA GLY A 31 3.91 8.27 -21.16
C GLY A 31 4.20 8.60 -19.70
N LYS A 32 5.14 9.53 -19.48
CA LYS A 32 5.69 9.88 -18.17
C LYS A 32 4.66 10.41 -17.16
N PHE A 33 3.47 10.84 -17.60
CA PHE A 33 2.38 11.28 -16.73
C PHE A 33 2.00 10.22 -15.69
N PHE A 34 2.08 8.93 -16.04
CA PHE A 34 1.76 7.83 -15.13
C PHE A 34 2.69 7.73 -13.92
N LEU A 35 3.89 8.32 -13.96
CA LEU A 35 4.78 8.38 -12.79
C LEU A 35 4.17 9.17 -11.63
N LEU A 36 3.18 10.04 -11.87
CA LEU A 36 2.43 10.74 -10.82
C LEU A 36 1.63 9.78 -9.93
N LEU A 37 1.39 8.54 -10.34
CA LEU A 37 0.74 7.54 -9.50
C LEU A 37 1.65 7.11 -8.34
N LEU A 38 2.98 7.11 -8.52
CA LEU A 38 3.94 6.70 -7.49
C LEU A 38 3.81 7.51 -6.17
N PRO A 39 3.79 8.86 -6.18
CA PRO A 39 3.57 9.64 -4.96
C PRO A 39 2.13 9.60 -4.45
N CYS A 40 1.16 9.14 -5.25
CA CYS A 40 -0.23 9.00 -4.80
C CYS A 40 -0.49 7.67 -4.06
N LEU A 41 0.26 6.61 -4.37
CA LEU A 41 0.09 5.28 -3.76
C LEU A 41 0.23 5.26 -2.21
N PRO A 42 1.08 6.06 -1.55
CA PRO A 42 1.19 6.05 -0.09
C PRO A 42 -0.09 6.47 0.64
N ILE A 43 -0.94 7.30 0.04
CA ILE A 43 -2.17 7.82 0.68
C ILE A 43 -3.14 6.68 1.06
N PRO A 44 -3.59 5.82 0.12
CA PRO A 44 -4.43 4.68 0.47
C PRO A 44 -3.71 3.68 1.38
N PHE A 45 -2.38 3.55 1.27
CA PHE A 45 -1.61 2.69 2.17
C PHE A 45 -1.73 3.10 3.63
N PHE A 46 -1.57 4.38 3.96
CA PHE A 46 -1.75 4.85 5.33
C PHE A 46 -3.17 4.61 5.83
N TYR A 47 -4.17 4.86 4.97
CA TYR A 47 -5.57 4.58 5.30
C TYR A 47 -5.80 3.10 5.64
N PHE A 48 -5.33 2.17 4.79
CA PHE A 48 -5.47 0.74 5.04
C PHE A 48 -4.68 0.28 6.27
N ALA A 49 -3.50 0.84 6.51
CA ALA A 49 -2.67 0.47 7.67
C ALA A 49 -3.39 0.79 8.98
N ILE A 50 -3.93 2.02 9.08
CA ILE A 50 -4.65 2.49 10.27
C ILE A 50 -5.98 1.75 10.43
N ASN A 51 -6.67 1.47 9.33
CA ASN A 51 -7.99 0.85 9.39
C ASN A 51 -7.91 -0.66 9.69
N ARG A 52 -6.93 -1.38 9.13
CA ARG A 52 -6.82 -2.84 9.21
C ARG A 52 -6.01 -3.36 10.39
N TYR A 53 -5.01 -2.62 10.87
CA TYR A 53 -4.11 -3.09 11.92
C TYR A 53 -4.32 -2.36 13.25
N ASP A 54 -4.19 -3.08 14.36
CA ASP A 54 -4.22 -2.53 15.71
C ASP A 54 -2.90 -1.81 16.06
N GLU A 55 -2.80 -1.26 17.28
CA GLU A 55 -1.60 -0.52 17.70
C GLU A 55 -0.33 -1.39 17.74
N ASP A 56 -0.47 -2.71 17.84
CA ASP A 56 0.61 -3.68 17.84
C ASP A 56 0.99 -4.18 16.45
N GLY A 57 0.25 -3.79 15.41
CA GLY A 57 0.50 -4.20 14.03
C GLY A 57 -0.04 -5.59 13.70
N ASN A 58 -0.96 -6.11 14.52
CA ASN A 58 -1.73 -7.29 14.20
C ASN A 58 -3.01 -6.89 13.45
N GLU A 59 -3.56 -7.80 12.65
CA GLU A 59 -4.85 -7.56 12.02
C GLU A 59 -5.91 -7.38 13.11
N LYS A 60 -6.70 -6.30 13.02
CA LYS A 60 -7.86 -6.14 13.90
C LYS A 60 -8.77 -7.34 13.68
N ALA A 61 -9.24 -7.95 14.78
CA ALA A 61 -10.25 -8.99 14.71
C ALA A 61 -11.42 -8.47 13.86
N ASN A 62 -11.82 -9.24 12.84
CA ASN A 62 -13.03 -8.92 12.09
C ASN A 62 -14.17 -8.84 13.11
N LEU A 63 -14.77 -7.67 13.30
CA LEU A 63 -16.01 -7.48 14.06
C LEU A 63 -17.22 -8.02 13.26
N GLY A 64 -17.04 -9.19 12.65
CA GLY A 64 -17.95 -9.83 11.73
C GLY A 64 -17.96 -11.33 11.94
N GLU A 65 -18.12 -11.76 13.19
CA GLU A 65 -19.00 -12.86 13.64
C GLU A 65 -19.59 -12.47 15.00
#